data_AF-A0AAQ2GHU8-F1
#
_entry.id   AF-A0AAQ2GHU8-F1
#
_cell.length_a   1.000
_cell.length_b   1.000
_cell.length_c   1.000
_cell.angle_alpha   90.00
_cell.angle_beta   90.00
_cell.angle_gamma   90.00
#
_symmetry.space_group_name_H-M   'P 1'
#
loop_
_entity.id
_entity.type
_entity.pdbx_description
1 polymer ?
#
loop_
_entity_poly.entity_id
_entity_poly.type
_entity_poly.pdbx_seq_one_letter_code
_entity_poly.pdbx_strand_id
1 'polypeptide(L)'
;MSKTSKTIVRREATPPKQSRADALGLARKALGARTDEEDAAITAAAEADPDAQPTDAASRRKVGRPPLARPKRAVQLRLDADVVDRFRAGGDGWQTRMNEALRKAAGL
;
A
#
# COMPACT_ATOMS: atom_id res chain seq x y z
N MET A 1 -8.27 -48.84 3.75
CA MET A 1 -7.96 -48.27 2.41
C MET A 1 -9.18 -47.53 1.90
N SER A 2 -9.24 -46.20 2.06
CA SER A 2 -10.27 -45.39 1.41
C SER A 2 -9.64 -44.07 0.97
N LYS A 3 -9.42 -43.93 -0.35
CA LYS A 3 -8.94 -42.70 -0.97
C LYS A 3 -10.16 -41.81 -1.21
N THR A 4 -10.26 -40.70 -0.48
CA THR A 4 -11.27 -39.67 -0.76
C THR A 4 -10.81 -38.85 -1.97
N SER A 5 -11.48 -39.06 -3.10
CA SER A 5 -11.28 -38.30 -4.33
C SER A 5 -11.62 -36.82 -4.12
N LYS A 6 -10.62 -35.95 -4.31
CA LYS A 6 -10.79 -34.50 -4.29
C LYS A 6 -11.27 -34.05 -5.67
N THR A 7 -12.55 -33.71 -5.78
CA THR A 7 -13.14 -33.10 -6.98
C THR A 7 -12.48 -31.74 -7.25
N ILE A 8 -11.72 -31.65 -8.35
CA ILE A 8 -11.10 -30.40 -8.82
C ILE A 8 -12.14 -29.66 -9.66
N VAL A 9 -12.69 -28.57 -9.13
CA VAL A 9 -13.50 -27.62 -9.88
C VAL A 9 -12.56 -26.83 -10.79
N ARG A 10 -12.75 -26.95 -12.10
CA ARG A 10 -12.03 -26.20 -13.15
C ARG A 10 -12.40 -24.72 -13.01
N ARG A 11 -11.53 -23.90 -12.40
CA ARG A 11 -11.72 -22.44 -12.35
C ARG A 11 -11.55 -21.87 -13.75
N GLU A 12 -12.51 -21.07 -14.22
CA GLU A 12 -12.34 -20.27 -15.42
C GLU A 12 -11.14 -19.31 -15.24
N ALA A 13 -10.39 -19.12 -16.33
CA ALA A 13 -9.20 -18.28 -16.33
C ALA A 13 -9.59 -16.81 -16.15
N THR A 14 -8.95 -16.15 -15.17
CA THR A 14 -9.02 -14.69 -15.02
C THR A 14 -8.60 -14.01 -16.33
N PRO A 15 -9.35 -13.03 -16.87
CA PRO A 15 -8.95 -12.33 -18.08
C PRO A 15 -7.56 -11.70 -17.89
N PRO A 16 -6.71 -11.67 -18.93
CA PRO A 16 -5.37 -11.11 -18.82
C PRO A 16 -5.47 -9.65 -18.40
N LYS A 17 -4.74 -9.27 -17.34
CA LYS A 17 -4.60 -7.86 -16.97
C LYS A 17 -3.98 -7.15 -18.17
N GLN A 18 -4.60 -6.05 -18.62
CA GLN A 18 -4.04 -5.21 -19.69
C GLN A 18 -2.56 -4.95 -19.41
N SER A 19 -1.71 -5.09 -20.42
CA SER A 19 -0.28 -4.93 -20.21
C SER A 19 0.00 -3.50 -19.75
N ARG A 20 1.06 -3.31 -18.96
CA ARG A 20 1.50 -1.97 -18.54
C ARG A 20 1.73 -1.05 -19.76
N ALA A 21 2.16 -1.61 -20.88
CA ALA A 21 2.36 -0.86 -22.13
C ALA A 21 1.03 -0.37 -22.72
N ASP A 22 -0.01 -1.22 -22.73
CA ASP A 22 -1.34 -0.86 -23.22
C ASP A 22 -2.00 0.20 -22.33
N ALA A 23 -1.88 0.04 -21.01
CA ALA A 23 -2.39 1.00 -20.04
C ALA A 23 -1.69 2.37 -20.17
N LEU A 24 -0.36 2.38 -20.36
CA LEU A 24 0.40 3.61 -20.59
C LEU A 24 0.09 4.25 -21.95
N GLY A 25 -0.14 3.45 -23.00
CA GLY A 25 -0.54 3.92 -24.32
C GLY A 25 -1.91 4.60 -24.32
N LEU A 26 -2.89 3.99 -23.64
CA LEU A 26 -4.22 4.57 -23.46
C LEU A 26 -4.16 5.86 -22.64
N ALA A 27 -3.38 5.88 -21.56
CA ALA A 27 -3.17 7.08 -20.75
C ALA A 27 -2.50 8.20 -21.54
N ARG A 28 -1.46 7.89 -22.33
CA ARG A 28 -0.78 8.88 -23.18
C ARG A 28 -1.70 9.44 -24.27
N LYS A 29 -2.53 8.60 -24.89
CA LYS A 29 -3.53 9.04 -25.87
C LYS A 29 -4.60 9.93 -25.24
N ALA A 30 -5.01 9.63 -24.00
CA ALA A 30 -5.92 10.48 -23.24
C ALA A 30 -5.29 11.82 -22.83
N LEU A 31 -3.99 11.84 -22.50
CA LEU A 31 -3.26 13.07 -22.18
C LEU A 31 -2.97 13.95 -23.42
N GLY A 32 -2.72 13.37 -24.59
CA GLY A 32 -2.47 14.10 -25.83
C GLY A 32 -3.69 14.86 -26.39
N ALA A 33 -4.85 14.71 -25.77
CA ALA A 33 -6.05 15.52 -26.05
C ALA A 33 -6.08 16.84 -25.24
N ARG A 34 -5.13 17.06 -24.32
CA ARG A 34 -4.98 18.30 -23.57
C ARG A 34 -3.96 19.17 -24.30
N THR A 35 -4.44 20.24 -24.92
CA THR A 35 -3.58 21.16 -25.65
C THR A 35 -2.83 22.07 -24.69
N ASP A 36 -1.62 22.50 -25.06
CA ASP A 36 -0.85 23.48 -24.27
C ASP A 36 -1.62 24.81 -24.12
N GLU A 37 -2.48 25.12 -25.10
CA GLU A 37 -3.38 26.28 -25.11
C GLU A 37 -4.48 26.17 -24.03
N GLU A 38 -5.13 25.01 -23.91
CA GLU A 38 -6.11 24.76 -22.85
C GLU A 38 -5.46 24.79 -21.47
N ASP A 39 -4.23 24.28 -21.35
CA ASP A 39 -3.47 24.34 -20.10
C ASP A 39 -3.11 25.78 -19.73
N ALA A 40 -2.66 26.58 -20.68
CA ALA A 40 -2.40 28.00 -20.46
C ALA A 40 -3.68 28.77 -20.06
N ALA A 41 -4.82 28.47 -20.69
CA ALA A 41 -6.10 29.09 -20.36
C ALA A 41 -6.57 28.73 -18.94
N ILE A 42 -6.43 27.47 -18.52
CA ILE A 42 -6.76 27.01 -17.17
C ILE A 42 -5.85 27.68 -16.13
N THR A 43 -4.54 27.78 -16.41
CA THR A 43 -3.59 28.46 -15.51
C THR A 43 -3.92 29.94 -15.39
N ALA A 44 -4.16 30.64 -16.51
CA ALA A 44 -4.52 32.06 -16.48
C ALA A 44 -5.82 32.32 -15.72
N ALA A 45 -6.83 31.44 -15.89
CA ALA A 45 -8.08 31.52 -15.14
C ALA A 45 -7.88 31.30 -13.63
N ALA A 46 -7.00 30.37 -13.24
CA ALA A 46 -6.67 30.14 -11.84
C ALA A 46 -5.87 31.29 -11.22
N GLU A 47 -4.98 31.94 -11.96
CA GLU A 47 -4.21 33.09 -11.46
C GLU A 47 -5.05 34.37 -11.34
N ALA A 48 -6.08 34.51 -12.17
CA ALA A 48 -7.00 35.64 -12.14
C ALA A 48 -8.05 35.56 -11.01
N ASP A 49 -8.24 34.38 -10.42
CA ASP A 49 -9.21 34.15 -9.34
C ASP A 49 -8.62 34.58 -7.97
N PRO A 50 -9.20 35.59 -7.29
CA PRO A 50 -8.71 36.05 -5.98
C PRO A 50 -8.86 35.03 -4.85
N ASP A 51 -9.76 34.04 -5.01
CA ASP A 51 -9.96 32.94 -4.04
C ASP A 51 -9.00 31.77 -4.31
N ALA A 52 -8.37 31.70 -5.48
CA ALA A 52 -7.41 30.68 -5.86
C ALA A 52 -6.00 31.01 -5.32
N GLN A 53 -5.89 31.08 -4.00
CA GLN A 53 -4.61 31.36 -3.34
C GLN A 53 -3.57 30.26 -3.63
N PRO A 54 -2.35 30.61 -4.07
CA PRO A 54 -1.28 29.64 -4.25
C PRO A 54 -1.00 28.90 -2.95
N THR A 55 -1.17 27.57 -2.96
CA THR A 55 -0.80 26.76 -1.80
C THR A 55 0.71 26.62 -1.74
N ASP A 56 1.32 27.24 -0.73
CA ASP A 56 2.76 27.11 -0.48
C ASP A 56 3.09 25.70 0.05
N ALA A 57 4.38 25.34 0.04
CA ALA A 57 4.83 24.04 0.54
C ALA A 57 4.44 23.81 2.02
N ALA A 58 4.21 24.87 2.80
CA ALA A 58 3.75 24.78 4.18
C ALA A 58 2.25 24.51 4.32
N SER A 59 1.41 25.02 3.40
CA SER A 59 -0.03 24.72 3.31
C SER A 59 -0.30 23.27 2.91
N ARG A 60 0.67 22.61 2.28
CA ARG A 60 0.67 21.15 2.02
C ARG A 60 0.91 20.32 3.29
N ARG A 61 0.34 20.74 4.42
CA ARG A 61 0.33 20.02 5.69
C ARG A 61 0.00 18.56 5.39
N LYS A 62 0.97 17.68 5.62
CA LYS A 62 0.77 16.24 5.43
C LYS A 62 -0.35 15.81 6.37
N VAL A 63 -1.56 15.67 5.84
CA VAL A 63 -2.72 15.19 6.58
C VAL A 63 -2.39 13.76 7.01
N GLY A 64 -2.03 13.58 8.28
CA GLY A 64 -1.58 12.30 8.80
C GLY A 64 -1.17 12.34 10.26
N ARG A 65 -1.17 11.17 10.91
CA ARG A 65 -0.65 10.99 12.27
C ARG A 65 0.81 11.49 12.30
N PRO A 66 1.21 12.27 13.32
CA PRO A 66 2.61 12.66 13.49
C PRO A 66 3.54 11.44 13.39
N PRO A 67 4.66 11.53 12.66
CA PRO A 67 5.58 10.41 12.50
C PRO A 67 6.08 9.95 13.87
N LEU A 68 6.03 8.63 14.12
CA LEU A 68 6.58 8.05 15.33
C LEU A 68 8.11 8.23 15.34
N ALA A 69 8.69 8.68 16.44
CA ALA A 69 10.14 8.86 16.57
C ALA A 69 10.93 7.56 16.36
N ARG A 70 10.35 6.41 16.75
CA ARG A 70 10.94 5.08 16.58
C ARG A 70 9.87 4.07 16.16
N PRO A 71 9.55 3.96 14.86
CA PRO A 71 8.59 2.97 14.38
C PRO A 71 9.14 1.55 14.50
N LYS A 72 8.25 0.57 14.61
CA LYS A 72 8.62 -0.86 14.52
C LYS A 72 9.19 -1.13 13.13
N ARG A 73 10.31 -1.85 13.05
CA ARG A 73 10.90 -2.26 11.77
C ARG A 73 10.28 -3.59 11.33
N ALA A 74 9.72 -3.63 10.13
CA ALA A 74 9.30 -4.88 9.50
C ALA A 74 10.56 -5.62 9.01
N VAL A 75 10.83 -6.79 9.58
CA VAL A 75 11.96 -7.64 9.21
C VAL A 75 11.46 -8.99 8.71
N GLN A 76 12.16 -9.57 7.73
CA GLN A 76 11.94 -10.95 7.30
C GLN A 76 12.83 -11.86 8.15
N LEU A 77 12.25 -12.58 9.11
CA LEU A 77 12.95 -13.50 10.00
C LEU A 77 12.27 -14.88 9.94
N ARG A 78 13.09 -15.93 9.84
CA ARG A 78 12.62 -17.31 9.97
C ARG A 78 12.77 -17.71 11.44
N LEU A 79 11.68 -18.19 12.02
CA LEU A 79 11.61 -18.72 13.39
C LEU A 79 11.20 -20.19 13.31
N ASP A 80 11.53 -20.95 14.35
CA ASP A 80 11.06 -22.33 14.47
C ASP A 80 9.52 -22.37 14.55
N ALA A 81 8.92 -23.40 13.94
CA ALA A 81 7.48 -23.51 13.79
C ALA A 81 6.77 -23.64 15.15
N ASP A 82 7.34 -24.42 16.06
CA ASP A 82 6.84 -24.65 17.41
C ASP A 82 6.77 -23.35 18.23
N VAL A 83 7.75 -22.47 18.09
CA VAL A 83 7.76 -21.14 18.72
C VAL A 83 6.60 -20.31 18.20
N VAL A 84 6.43 -20.23 16.88
CA VAL A 84 5.33 -19.45 16.28
C VAL A 84 3.97 -20.00 16.69
N ASP A 85 3.81 -21.32 16.68
CA ASP A 85 2.57 -22.00 17.06
C ASP A 85 2.23 -21.76 18.53
N ARG A 86 3.22 -21.82 19.42
CA ARG A 86 3.04 -21.52 20.84
C ARG A 86 2.50 -20.11 21.08
N PHE A 87 3.03 -19.11 20.38
CA PHE A 87 2.54 -17.73 20.52
C PHE A 87 1.15 -17.57 19.89
N ARG A 88 0.92 -18.13 18.70
CA ARG A 88 -0.38 -18.08 17.99
C ARG A 88 -1.50 -18.73 18.77
N ALA A 89 -1.22 -19.83 19.48
CA ALA A 89 -2.19 -20.50 20.35
C ALA A 89 -2.78 -19.57 21.43
N GLY A 90 -2.05 -18.52 21.83
CA GLY A 90 -2.54 -17.50 22.75
C GLY A 90 -3.53 -16.49 22.13
N GLY A 91 -3.92 -16.67 20.86
CA GLY A 91 -4.90 -15.82 20.18
C GLY A 91 -4.35 -14.45 19.80
N ASP A 92 -5.25 -13.47 19.69
CA ASP A 92 -4.94 -12.12 19.23
C ASP A 92 -3.81 -11.47 20.04
N GLY A 93 -3.02 -10.62 19.36
CA GLY A 93 -1.87 -9.95 19.97
C GLY A 93 -0.64 -10.85 20.20
N TRP A 94 -0.61 -12.07 19.66
CA TRP A 94 0.55 -12.97 19.79
C TRP A 94 1.87 -12.37 19.30
N GLN A 95 1.85 -11.54 18.26
CA GLN A 95 3.03 -10.83 17.77
C GLN A 95 3.54 -9.78 18.77
N THR A 96 2.63 -9.12 19.49
CA THR A 96 2.99 -8.16 20.54
C THR A 96 3.66 -8.88 21.71
N ARG A 97 3.11 -10.02 22.15
CA ARG A 97 3.71 -10.86 23.20
C ARG A 97 5.07 -11.43 22.78
N MET A 98 5.20 -11.85 21.53
CA MET A 98 6.49 -12.30 20.98
C MET A 98 7.52 -11.17 20.98
N ASN A 99 7.13 -9.97 20.56
CA ASN A 99 8.03 -8.81 20.58
C ASN A 99 8.45 -8.43 22.02
N GLU A 100 7.56 -8.53 23.00
CA GLU A 100 7.89 -8.32 24.42
C GLU A 100 8.89 -9.35 24.93
N ALA A 101 8.70 -10.64 24.60
CA ALA A 101 9.65 -11.69 24.96
C ALA A 101 11.04 -11.43 24.34
N LEU A 102 11.10 -10.99 23.08
CA LEU A 102 12.35 -10.62 22.42
C LEU A 102 13.03 -9.42 23.08
N ARG A 103 12.26 -8.41 23.51
CA ARG A 103 12.80 -7.28 24.28
C ARG A 103 13.40 -7.73 25.59
N LYS A 104 12.66 -8.55 26.35
CA LYS A 104 13.15 -9.10 27.63
C LYS A 104 14.43 -9.91 27.45
N ALA A 105 14.50 -10.76 26.41
CA ALA A 105 15.70 -11.54 26.10
C ALA A 105 16.90 -10.65 25.69
N ALA A 106 16.64 -9.50 25.06
CA ALA A 106 17.65 -8.52 24.70
C ALA A 106 17.99 -7.50 25.82
N GLY A 107 17.31 -7.54 26.97
CA GLY A 107 17.48 -6.58 28.06
C GLY A 107 16.89 -5.18 27.80
N LEU A 108 15.82 -5.10 27.00
CA LEU A 108 15.13 -3.86 26.57
C LEU A 108 13.73 -3.66 27.19
#